data_AF-A0A7X7IN26-F1
#
_entry.id   AF-A0A7X7IN26-F1
#
_cell.length_a   1.000
_cell.length_b   1.000
_cell.length_c   1.000
_cell.angle_alpha   90.00
_cell.angle_beta   90.00
_cell.angle_gamma   90.00
#
_symmetry.space_group_name_H-M   'P 1'
#
loop_
_entity.id
_entity.type
_entity.pdbx_description
1 polymer ?
#
loop_
_entity_poly.entity_id
_entity_poly.type
_entity_poly.pdbx_seq_one_letter_code
_entity_poly.pdbx_strand_id
1 'polypeptide(L)'
;GFTKTIYYYGGVIMTRDASAQFRYGDEVNTEKPCATLIPGDLLYFGSDRNGKKNITHTGMYIGDTEYIHASGSGMVIINSFDSTRTNYSASLLDILQGARRVTGFTEGKGLQRVSGHSWYF
;
A
#
# COMPACT_ATOMS: atom_id res chain seq x y z
N GLY A 1 3.08 -5.67 -6.86
CA GLY A 1 3.63 -5.55 -8.23
C GLY A 1 3.71 -4.11 -8.66
N PHE A 2 2.56 -3.55 -9.05
CA PHE A 2 2.34 -2.14 -9.40
C PHE A 2 2.95 -1.15 -8.38
N THR A 3 2.66 -1.31 -7.09
CA THR A 3 3.19 -0.46 -6.01
C THR A 3 4.72 -0.43 -5.97
N LYS A 4 5.37 -1.60 -6.14
CA LYS A 4 6.84 -1.70 -6.23
C LYS A 4 7.38 -0.86 -7.40
N THR A 5 6.72 -0.89 -8.55
CA THR A 5 7.15 -0.12 -9.73
C THR A 5 7.09 1.38 -9.45
N ILE A 6 5.98 1.88 -8.88
CA ILE A 6 5.83 3.30 -8.51
C ILE A 6 6.96 3.74 -7.58
N TYR A 7 7.17 2.99 -6.50
CA TYR A 7 8.17 3.34 -5.50
C TYR A 7 9.60 3.22 -6.02
N TYR A 8 9.86 2.26 -6.90
CA TYR A 8 11.16 2.13 -7.56
C TYR A 8 11.46 3.34 -8.45
N TYR A 9 10.48 3.84 -9.21
CA TYR A 9 10.60 5.12 -9.94
C TYR A 9 10.84 6.30 -9.01
N GLY A 10 10.28 6.26 -7.80
CA GLY A 10 10.56 7.21 -6.71
C GLY A 10 11.88 6.98 -5.97
N GLY A 11 12.76 6.08 -6.45
CA GLY A 11 14.06 5.83 -5.85
C GLY A 11 14.05 4.89 -4.65
N VAL A 12 12.98 4.12 -4.43
CA VAL A 12 12.82 3.18 -3.31
C VAL A 12 12.68 1.74 -3.80
N ILE A 13 13.63 0.90 -3.40
CA ILE A 13 13.57 -0.55 -3.56
C ILE A 13 12.78 -1.12 -2.39
N MET A 14 11.77 -1.92 -2.69
CA MET A 14 10.98 -2.64 -1.68
C MET A 14 10.83 -4.12 -2.01
N THR A 15 10.46 -4.91 -0.99
CA THR A 15 10.16 -6.34 -1.16
C THR A 15 9.08 -6.56 -2.22
N ARG A 16 9.14 -7.72 -2.89
CA ARG A 16 8.28 -7.99 -4.04
C ARG A 16 6.81 -8.19 -3.67
N ASP A 17 6.55 -8.97 -2.63
CA ASP A 17 5.22 -9.47 -2.30
C ASP A 17 4.52 -8.57 -1.29
N ALA A 18 3.19 -8.44 -1.41
CA ALA A 18 2.40 -7.58 -0.54
C ALA A 18 2.52 -7.97 0.94
N SER A 19 2.55 -9.27 1.24
CA SER A 19 2.76 -9.80 2.60
C SER A 19 4.11 -9.41 3.21
N ALA A 20 5.17 -9.36 2.39
CA ALA A 20 6.47 -8.90 2.84
C ALA A 20 6.50 -7.38 2.99
N GLN A 21 5.90 -6.64 2.05
CA GLN A 21 5.85 -5.18 2.08
C GLN A 21 5.14 -4.66 3.33
N PHE A 22 4.05 -5.33 3.74
CA PHE A 22 3.28 -4.97 4.93
C PHE A 22 4.09 -4.98 6.25
N ARG A 23 5.28 -5.56 6.26
CA ARG A 23 6.13 -5.64 7.46
C ARG A 23 7.06 -4.44 7.63
N TYR A 24 7.14 -3.55 6.65
CA TYR A 24 8.13 -2.47 6.60
C TYR A 24 7.48 -1.12 6.31
N GLY A 25 8.15 -0.05 6.75
CA GLY A 25 7.58 1.30 6.78
C GLY A 25 6.81 1.56 8.06
N ASP A 26 6.42 2.82 8.25
CA ASP A 26 5.74 3.24 9.47
C ASP A 26 4.27 2.81 9.43
N GLU A 27 3.75 2.30 10.56
CA GLU A 27 2.34 1.96 10.67
C GLU A 27 1.47 3.22 10.59
N VAL A 28 0.44 3.17 9.75
CA VAL A 28 -0.59 4.20 9.72
C VAL A 28 -1.88 3.60 10.26
N ASN A 29 -2.49 4.29 11.24
CA ASN A 29 -3.77 3.88 11.79
C ASN A 29 -4.84 3.92 10.68
N THR A 30 -5.56 2.81 10.47
CA THR A 30 -6.62 2.68 9.46
C THR A 30 -8.03 2.56 10.05
N GLU A 31 -8.25 2.86 11.33
CA GLU A 31 -9.59 2.92 11.94
C GLU A 31 -10.42 4.06 11.34
N LYS A 32 -9.74 5.17 11.00
CA LYS A 32 -10.34 6.31 10.29
C LYS A 32 -9.46 6.68 9.09
N PRO A 33 -9.44 5.85 8.02
CA PRO A 33 -8.50 5.96 6.92
C PRO A 33 -8.46 7.37 6.31
N CYS A 34 -9.63 7.99 6.11
CA CYS A 34 -9.73 9.32 5.50
C CYS A 34 -9.13 10.45 6.35
N ALA A 35 -8.90 10.23 7.65
CA ALA A 35 -8.32 11.22 8.56
C ALA A 35 -6.81 11.06 8.77
N THR A 36 -6.27 9.86 8.51
CA THR A 36 -4.89 9.48 8.87
C THR A 36 -4.00 9.23 7.67
N LEU A 37 -4.57 8.76 6.56
CA LEU A 37 -3.85 8.46 5.34
C LEU A 37 -3.43 9.75 4.63
N ILE A 38 -2.22 9.73 4.11
CA ILE A 38 -1.71 10.78 3.21
C ILE A 38 -1.34 10.18 1.85
N PRO A 39 -1.38 10.96 0.76
CA PRO A 39 -0.97 10.47 -0.55
C PRO A 39 0.40 9.78 -0.51
N GLY A 40 0.47 8.59 -1.10
CA GLY A 40 1.63 7.72 -1.09
C GLY A 40 1.51 6.54 -0.11
N ASP A 41 0.72 6.63 0.96
CA ASP A 41 0.57 5.51 1.90
C ASP A 41 0.15 4.23 1.17
N LEU A 42 0.88 3.13 1.41
CA LEU A 42 0.57 1.83 0.84
C LEU A 42 -0.53 1.17 1.65
N LEU A 43 -1.56 0.70 0.95
CA LEU A 43 -2.71 0.02 1.51
C LEU A 43 -2.55 -1.48 1.31
N TYR A 44 -2.94 -2.26 2.32
CA TYR A 44 -2.81 -3.71 2.30
C TYR A 44 -4.15 -4.37 2.60
N PHE A 45 -4.53 -5.29 1.73
CA PHE A 45 -5.83 -5.94 1.74
C PHE A 45 -5.65 -7.45 1.85
N GLY A 46 -6.60 -8.11 2.50
CA GLY A 46 -6.56 -9.54 2.74
C GLY A 46 -7.50 -9.99 3.83
N SER A 47 -7.25 -11.16 4.40
CA SER A 47 -8.07 -11.72 5.48
C SER A 47 -7.31 -11.76 6.81
N ASP A 48 -8.05 -11.79 7.91
CA ASP A 48 -7.52 -12.16 9.22
C ASP A 48 -8.07 -13.54 9.62
N ARG A 49 -7.18 -14.45 10.00
CA ARG A 49 -7.56 -15.74 10.59
C ARG A 49 -6.86 -15.90 11.93
N ASN A 50 -7.62 -15.77 13.02
CA ASN A 50 -7.15 -15.91 14.40
C ASN A 50 -5.99 -14.96 14.76
N GLY A 51 -6.10 -13.69 14.37
CA GLY A 51 -5.08 -12.65 14.61
C GLY A 51 -3.90 -12.72 13.63
N LYS A 52 -3.94 -13.63 12.67
CA LYS A 52 -2.91 -13.75 11.63
C LYS A 52 -3.43 -13.14 10.33
N LYS A 53 -2.89 -11.97 9.99
CA LYS A 53 -3.16 -11.27 8.74
C LYS A 53 -2.55 -12.02 7.55
N ASN A 54 -3.40 -12.38 6.58
CA ASN A 54 -3.04 -12.95 5.30
C ASN A 54 -3.22 -11.88 4.21
N ILE A 55 -2.15 -11.14 3.93
CA ILE A 55 -2.15 -10.08 2.94
C ILE A 55 -2.04 -10.66 1.53
N THR A 56 -3.02 -10.38 0.69
CA THR A 56 -3.10 -10.90 -0.69
C THR A 56 -3.04 -9.80 -1.74
N HIS A 57 -3.31 -8.56 -1.36
CA HIS A 57 -3.41 -7.45 -2.30
C HIS A 57 -2.86 -6.14 -1.72
N THR A 58 -2.45 -5.22 -2.61
CA THR A 58 -1.89 -3.92 -2.23
C THR A 58 -2.27 -2.83 -3.22
N GLY A 59 -2.47 -1.62 -2.69
CA GLY A 59 -2.73 -0.40 -3.44
C GLY A 59 -1.97 0.78 -2.81
N MET A 60 -2.20 1.97 -3.35
CA MET A 60 -1.61 3.21 -2.84
C MET A 60 -2.70 4.26 -2.69
N TYR A 61 -2.80 4.87 -1.53
CA TYR A 61 -3.67 6.01 -1.31
C TYR A 61 -3.18 7.21 -2.11
N ILE A 62 -4.08 7.90 -2.80
CA ILE A 62 -3.76 9.04 -3.67
C ILE A 62 -4.35 10.36 -3.17
N GLY A 63 -5.01 10.34 -2.01
CA GLY A 63 -5.71 11.49 -1.45
C GLY A 63 -7.21 11.43 -1.72
N ASP A 64 -7.94 12.38 -1.13
CA ASP A 64 -9.35 12.58 -1.40
C ASP A 64 -10.20 11.30 -1.29
N THR A 65 -9.93 10.47 -0.27
CA THR A 65 -10.60 9.17 -0.03
C THR A 65 -10.33 8.08 -1.09
N GLU A 66 -9.48 8.35 -2.07
CA GLU A 66 -9.21 7.46 -3.20
C GLU A 66 -7.87 6.74 -3.11
N TYR A 67 -7.82 5.58 -3.76
CA TYR A 67 -6.63 4.77 -3.88
C TYR A 67 -6.55 4.10 -5.26
N ILE A 68 -5.32 3.93 -5.73
CA ILE A 68 -4.99 3.31 -7.01
C ILE A 68 -4.36 1.92 -6.80
N HIS A 69 -4.79 0.93 -7.57
CA HIS A 69 -4.26 -0.42 -7.48
C HIS A 69 -4.37 -1.20 -8.80
N ALA A 70 -3.51 -2.20 -8.97
CA ALA A 70 -3.69 -3.20 -10.01
C ALA A 70 -4.69 -4.26 -9.52
N SER A 71 -5.92 -4.22 -10.03
CA SER A 71 -7.02 -5.10 -9.62
C SER A 71 -6.85 -6.53 -10.15
N GLY A 72 -7.64 -7.46 -9.61
CA GLY A 72 -7.72 -8.84 -10.10
C GLY A 72 -8.19 -8.97 -11.56
N SER A 73 -8.76 -7.90 -12.14
CA SER A 73 -9.11 -7.85 -13.57
C SER A 73 -7.91 -7.63 -14.49
N GLY A 74 -6.71 -7.39 -13.93
CA GLY A 74 -5.50 -7.07 -14.69
C GLY A 74 -5.35 -5.59 -15.03
N MET A 75 -6.34 -4.75 -14.71
CA MET A 75 -6.31 -3.31 -14.93
C MET A 75 -5.87 -2.53 -13.69
N VAL A 76 -5.18 -1.41 -13.92
CA VAL A 76 -4.95 -0.38 -12.90
C VAL A 76 -6.20 0.48 -12.81
N ILE A 77 -6.82 0.52 -11.64
CA ILE A 77 -8.07 1.25 -11.40
C ILE A 77 -7.97 2.09 -10.13
N ILE A 78 -8.89 3.05 -10.01
CA ILE A 78 -9.05 3.90 -8.84
C ILE A 78 -10.36 3.54 -8.16
N ASN A 79 -10.30 3.29 -6.87
CA ASN A 79 -11.47 3.09 -6.03
C ASN A 79 -11.45 4.08 -4.85
N SER A 80 -12.61 4.26 -4.24
CA SER A 80 -12.80 5.14 -3.10
C SER A 80 -13.22 4.38 -1.84
N PHE A 81 -12.83 4.91 -0.67
CA PHE A 81 -13.36 4.55 0.64
C PHE A 81 -14.64 5.31 1.01
N ASP A 82 -15.00 6.35 0.28
CA ASP A 82 -16.20 7.16 0.50
C ASP A 82 -17.41 6.57 -0.24
N SER A 83 -18.43 6.16 0.53
CA SER A 83 -19.65 5.51 0.02
C SER A 83 -20.54 6.43 -0.83
N THR A 84 -20.28 7.73 -0.83
CA THR A 84 -21.00 8.68 -1.68
C THR A 84 -20.44 8.76 -3.11
N ARG A 85 -19.27 8.14 -3.38
CA ARG A 85 -18.64 8.15 -4.70
C ARG A 85 -19.06 6.98 -5.58
N THR A 86 -19.05 7.21 -6.89
CA THR A 86 -19.39 6.19 -7.89
C THR A 86 -18.36 5.06 -7.99
N ASN A 87 -17.12 5.30 -7.60
CA ASN A 87 -16.02 4.33 -7.56
C ASN A 87 -15.80 3.71 -6.16
N TYR A 88 -16.77 3.86 -5.25
CA TYR A 88 -16.73 3.25 -3.92
C TYR A 88 -16.60 1.73 -4.00
N SER A 89 -15.80 1.15 -3.11
CA SER A 89 -15.69 -0.30 -2.95
C SER A 89 -15.82 -0.71 -1.49
N ALA A 90 -17.03 -1.11 -1.10
CA ALA A 90 -17.29 -1.70 0.22
C ALA A 90 -16.46 -2.97 0.43
N SER A 91 -16.39 -3.84 -0.58
CA SER A 91 -15.68 -5.12 -0.49
C SER A 91 -14.18 -4.95 -0.25
N LEU A 92 -13.55 -3.93 -0.82
CA LEU A 92 -12.13 -3.64 -0.57
C LEU A 92 -11.92 -2.97 0.79
N LEU A 93 -12.84 -2.10 1.23
CA LEU A 93 -12.80 -1.51 2.56
C LEU A 93 -12.91 -2.58 3.66
N ASP A 94 -13.83 -3.54 3.50
CA ASP A 94 -14.06 -4.64 4.46
C ASP A 94 -12.84 -5.54 4.68
N ILE A 95 -11.98 -5.64 3.66
CA ILE A 95 -10.77 -6.48 3.71
C ILE A 95 -9.49 -5.67 3.91
N LEU A 96 -9.59 -4.38 4.25
CA LEU A 96 -8.44 -3.54 4.56
C LEU A 96 -7.80 -4.00 5.87
N GLN A 97 -6.53 -4.43 5.79
CA GLN A 97 -5.78 -4.99 6.92
C GLN A 97 -4.83 -3.97 7.57
N GLY A 98 -4.54 -2.87 6.87
CA GLY A 98 -3.72 -1.77 7.39
C GLY A 98 -3.01 -0.99 6.29
N ALA A 99 -2.19 -0.04 6.71
CA ALA A 99 -1.41 0.81 5.83
C ALA A 99 0.02 1.01 6.32
N ARG A 100 0.94 1.21 5.39
CA ARG A 100 2.34 1.54 5.66
C ARG A 100 2.74 2.83 4.95
N ARG A 101 3.34 3.75 5.69
CA ARG A 101 3.98 4.93 5.13
C ARG A 101 5.41 4.61 4.77
N VAL A 102 5.76 4.86 3.52
CA VAL A 102 7.10 4.60 2.98
C VAL A 102 7.84 5.92 2.69
N THR A 103 7.17 7.08 2.78
CA THR A 103 7.85 8.37 2.72
C THR A 103 8.62 8.64 4.02
N GLY A 104 9.87 9.10 3.91
CA GLY A 104 10.72 9.35 5.09
C GLY A 104 11.22 8.09 5.81
N PHE A 105 11.06 6.90 5.20
CA PHE A 105 11.42 5.63 5.81
C PHE A 105 12.89 5.54 6.26
N THR A 106 13.11 4.79 7.33
CA THR A 106 14.46 4.36 7.74
C THR A 106 14.90 3.19 6.87
N GLU A 107 16.08 3.31 6.24
CA GLU A 107 16.64 2.22 5.45
C GLU A 107 16.85 0.98 6.31
N GLY A 108 16.58 -0.20 5.74
CA GLY A 108 16.71 -1.44 6.48
C GLY A 108 16.26 -2.64 5.67
N LYS A 109 16.03 -3.75 6.36
CA LYS A 109 15.55 -4.97 5.72
C LYS A 109 14.21 -4.64 5.04
N GLY A 110 14.14 -4.74 3.72
CA GLY A 110 12.91 -4.62 2.94
C GLY A 110 12.57 -3.25 2.35
N LEU A 111 13.22 -2.16 2.78
CA LEU A 111 13.15 -0.84 2.15
C LEU A 111 14.56 -0.23 2.04
N GLN A 112 14.97 0.14 0.84
CA GLN A 112 16.30 0.71 0.58
C GLN A 112 16.24 1.76 -0.52
N ARG A 113 17.05 2.81 -0.45
CA ARG A 113 17.18 3.76 -1.56
C ARG A 113 17.93 3.13 -2.72
N VAL A 114 17.45 3.36 -3.94
CA VAL A 114 18.11 2.92 -5.18
C VAL A 114 19.55 3.44 -5.22
N SER A 115 19.76 4.72 -4.88
CA SER A 115 21.08 5.37 -4.87
C SER A 115 22.08 4.78 -3.88
N GLY A 116 21.61 4.05 -2.87
CA GLY A 116 22.45 3.41 -1.85
C GLY A 116 22.57 1.90 -2.01
N HIS A 117 22.06 1.33 -3.10
CA HIS A 117 22.09 -0.11 -3.33
C HIS A 117 23.28 -0.49 -4.19
N SER A 118 24.03 -1.53 -3.80
CA SER A 118 25.23 -2.06 -4.48
C SER A 118 25.04 -2.54 -5.92
N TRP A 119 23.81 -2.49 -6.44
CA TRP A 119 23.53 -2.75 -7.85
C TRP A 119 23.82 -1.53 -8.73
N TYR A 120 23.86 -0.36 -8.11
CA TYR A 120 24.13 0.93 -8.72
C TYR A 120 25.45 1.42 -8.12
N PHE A 121 26.48 1.45 -8.95
CA PHE A 121 27.88 1.70 -8.59
C PHE A 121 28.20 3.19 -8.52
#